data_AF-A0A7K4QAI2-F1
#
_entry.id   AF-A0A7K4QAI2-F1
#
_cell.length_a   1.000
_cell.length_b   1.000
_cell.length_c   1.000
_cell.angle_alpha   90.00
_cell.angle_beta   90.00
_cell.angle_gamma   90.00
#
_symmetry.space_group_name_H-M   'P 1'
#
loop_
_entity.id
_entity.type
_entity.pdbx_description
1 polymer ?
#
loop_
_entity_poly.entity_id
_entity_poly.type
_entity_poly.pdbx_seq_one_letter_code
_entity_poly.pdbx_strand_id
1 'polypeptide(L)'
;NAPKPPRFEINLRVGPAGDIVLHVNPRMEEDNAVVRNSFLGNSWGREERDLRCNSPFLREHFFDLSIRCGSDRFKVFANGQPLF
;
A
#
# COMPACT_ATOMS: atom_id res chain seq x y z
N ASN A 1 20.89 2.96 -19.36
CA ASN A 1 19.60 3.34 -18.75
C ASN A 1 18.79 2.09 -18.47
N ALA A 2 18.90 1.53 -17.26
CA ALA A 2 18.04 0.40 -16.88
C ALA A 2 16.60 0.91 -16.67
N PRO A 3 15.56 0.15 -17.07
CA PRO A 3 14.18 0.52 -16.77
C PRO A 3 13.99 0.59 -15.25
N LYS A 4 13.29 1.64 -14.78
CA LYS A 4 12.89 1.72 -13.38
C LYS A 4 12.02 0.50 -13.04
N PRO A 5 12.16 -0.08 -11.84
CA PRO A 5 11.26 -1.13 -11.38
C PRO A 5 9.81 -0.69 -11.58
N PRO A 6 8.91 -1.58 -12.01
CA PRO A 6 7.49 -1.29 -12.00
C PRO A 6 7.07 -0.99 -10.56
N ARG A 7 6.71 0.27 -10.31
CA ARG A 7 6.14 0.73 -9.05
C ARG A 7 4.68 1.03 -9.28
N PHE A 8 3.85 0.72 -8.29
CA PHE A 8 2.47 1.15 -8.26
C PHE A 8 2.11 1.62 -6.86
N GLU A 9 1.00 2.34 -6.79
CA GLU A 9 0.43 2.80 -5.53
C GLU A 9 -1.09 2.66 -5.60
N ILE A 10 -1.69 2.41 -4.45
CA ILE A 10 -3.13 2.39 -4.27
C ILE A 10 -3.47 3.48 -3.27
N ASN A 11 -4.26 4.45 -3.71
CA ASN A 11 -4.69 5.59 -2.91
C ASN A 11 -6.21 5.55 -2.73
N LEU A 12 -6.67 5.49 -1.48
CA LEU A 12 -8.04 5.85 -1.13
C LEU A 12 -8.09 7.33 -0.78
N ARG A 13 -8.86 8.10 -1.56
CA ARG A 13 -8.87 9.56 -1.54
C ARG A 13 -10.25 10.14 -1.26
N VAL A 14 -10.26 11.30 -0.62
CA VAL A 14 -11.47 12.13 -0.47
C VAL A 14 -11.66 12.96 -1.74
N GLY A 15 -12.40 12.42 -2.70
CA GLY A 15 -12.61 13.08 -4.00
C GLY A 15 -11.34 13.20 -4.86
N PRO A 16 -11.40 13.95 -5.97
CA PRO A 16 -10.29 13.97 -6.95
C PRO A 16 -8.99 14.61 -6.45
N ALA A 17 -9.11 15.60 -5.56
CA ALA A 17 -8.00 16.45 -5.11
C ALA A 17 -7.89 16.57 -3.58
N GLY A 18 -8.66 15.77 -2.82
CA GLY A 18 -8.58 15.80 -1.36
C GLY A 18 -7.52 14.85 -0.80
N ASP A 19 -7.57 14.72 0.52
CA ASP A 19 -6.64 13.94 1.31
C ASP A 19 -6.60 12.45 0.89
N ILE A 20 -5.42 11.83 1.02
CA ILE A 20 -5.24 10.38 0.91
C ILE A 20 -5.38 9.79 2.32
N VAL A 21 -6.50 9.14 2.60
CA VAL A 21 -6.75 8.50 3.89
C VAL A 21 -6.01 7.17 4.02
N LEU A 22 -5.71 6.52 2.89
CA LEU A 22 -4.88 5.32 2.84
C LEU A 22 -4.04 5.34 1.57
N HIS A 23 -2.73 5.42 1.74
CA HIS A 23 -1.73 5.20 0.70
C HIS A 23 -1.08 3.84 0.94
N VAL A 24 -1.04 2.99 -0.07
CA VAL A 24 -0.29 1.72 -0.08
C VAL A 24 0.66 1.74 -1.25
N ASN A 25 1.96 1.65 -0.96
CA ASN A 25 3.02 1.69 -1.95
C ASN A 25 4.01 0.53 -1.76
N PRO A 26 3.82 -0.57 -2.50
CA PRO A 26 4.81 -1.64 -2.59
C PRO A 26 6.08 -1.15 -3.29
N ARG A 27 7.22 -1.40 -2.66
CA ARG A 27 8.57 -1.03 -3.12
C ARG A 27 9.40 -2.31 -3.20
N MET A 28 9.34 -3.00 -4.35
CA MET A 28 10.03 -4.27 -4.58
C MET A 28 11.55 -4.14 -4.46
N GLU A 29 12.08 -2.97 -4.79
CA GLU A 29 13.50 -2.61 -4.69
C GLU A 29 13.99 -2.35 -3.26
N GLU A 30 13.08 -2.14 -2.31
CA GLU A 30 13.39 -1.82 -0.91
C GLU A 30 13.08 -3.02 -0.03
N ASP A 31 13.77 -4.14 -0.27
CA ASP A 31 13.55 -5.43 0.43
C ASP A 31 12.07 -5.89 0.39
N ASN A 32 11.41 -5.68 -0.75
CA ASN A 32 9.98 -5.92 -0.95
C ASN A 32 9.07 -5.22 0.07
N ALA A 33 9.48 -4.08 0.63
CA ALA A 33 8.67 -3.34 1.58
C ALA A 33 7.29 -2.95 1.02
N VAL A 34 6.29 -2.88 1.89
CA VAL A 34 4.99 -2.28 1.59
C VAL A 34 4.80 -1.10 2.52
N VAL A 35 5.04 0.09 1.99
CA VAL A 35 4.91 1.33 2.74
C VAL A 35 3.45 1.74 2.77
N ARG A 36 2.93 2.01 3.97
CA ARG A 36 1.64 2.68 4.14
C ARG A 36 1.82 4.04 4.77
N ASN A 37 0.93 4.95 4.40
CA ASN A 37 0.88 6.28 4.97
C ASN A 37 -0.51 6.91 4.74
N SER A 38 -0.71 8.11 5.26
CA SER A 38 -1.79 9.02 4.90
C SER A 38 -1.19 10.35 4.46
N PHE A 39 -1.82 11.01 3.48
CA PHE A 39 -1.50 12.37 3.09
C PHE A 39 -2.65 13.27 3.49
N LEU A 40 -2.49 13.96 4.62
CA LEU A 40 -3.54 14.78 5.23
C LEU A 40 -3.05 16.22 5.33
N GLY A 41 -3.90 17.18 4.94
CA GLY A 41 -3.57 18.61 5.08
C GLY A 41 -2.29 19.02 4.37
N ASN A 42 -2.07 18.49 3.16
CA ASN A 42 -0.87 18.72 2.34
C ASN A 42 0.45 18.17 2.90
N SER A 43 0.39 17.18 3.81
CA SER A 43 1.60 16.56 4.37
C SER A 43 1.48 15.05 4.48
N TRP A 44 2.61 14.36 4.28
CA TRP A 44 2.72 12.93 4.58
C TRP A 44 2.89 12.72 6.08
N GLY A 45 2.18 11.74 6.62
CA GLY A 45 2.37 11.26 7.98
C GLY A 45 3.62 10.39 8.15
N ARG A 46 3.68 9.68 9.27
CA ARG A 46 4.73 8.68 9.54
C ARG A 46 4.48 7.43 8.71
N GLU A 47 5.51 6.95 8.01
CA GLU A 47 5.43 5.69 7.27
C GLU A 47 5.26 4.49 8.23
N GLU A 48 4.37 3.57 7.84
CA GLU A 48 4.24 2.25 8.45
C GLU A 48 4.71 1.18 7.46
N ARG A 49 5.44 0.17 7.96
CA ARG A 49 6.16 -0.81 7.12
C ARG A 49 6.04 -2.26 7.61
N ASP A 50 5.51 -2.47 8.81
CA ASP A 50 5.31 -3.77 9.44
C ASP A 50 4.28 -4.61 8.68
N LEU A 51 4.62 -5.84 8.32
CA LEU A 51 3.70 -6.76 7.66
C LEU A 51 3.52 -8.01 8.51
N ARG A 52 2.32 -8.59 8.44
CA ARG A 52 2.00 -9.86 9.11
C ARG A 52 2.60 -11.07 8.39
N CYS A 53 2.93 -10.89 7.11
CA CYS A 53 3.51 -11.90 6.24
C CYS A 53 4.46 -11.23 5.22
N ASN A 54 5.16 -12.04 4.43
CA ASN A 54 5.98 -11.51 3.36
C ASN A 54 5.14 -10.74 2.34
N SER A 55 5.76 -9.74 1.72
CA SER A 55 5.10 -8.94 0.68
C SER A 55 4.61 -9.84 -0.46
N PRO A 56 3.34 -9.73 -0.86
CA PRO A 56 2.75 -10.50 -1.94
C PRO A 56 3.06 -9.91 -3.33
N PHE A 57 3.70 -8.73 -3.37
CA PHE A 57 3.91 -7.97 -4.59
C PHE A 57 5.27 -8.31 -5.19
N LEU A 58 5.28 -9.28 -6.09
CA LEU A 58 6.48 -9.73 -6.79
C LEU A 58 6.36 -9.41 -8.29
N ARG A 59 7.49 -9.13 -8.95
CA ARG A 59 7.50 -8.96 -10.42
C ARG A 59 6.92 -10.21 -11.09
N GLU A 60 6.17 -10.00 -12.17
CA GLU A 60 5.58 -11.07 -12.98
C GLU A 60 4.61 -12.01 -12.22
N HIS A 61 4.15 -11.63 -11.02
CA HIS A 61 3.16 -12.38 -10.26
C HIS A 61 1.84 -11.63 -10.16
N PHE A 62 0.74 -12.37 -10.32
CA PHE A 62 -0.59 -11.84 -10.04
C PHE A 62 -0.84 -11.78 -8.53
N PHE A 63 -1.68 -10.85 -8.11
CA PHE A 63 -2.13 -10.73 -6.73
C PHE A 63 -3.60 -10.34 -6.70
N ASP A 64 -4.32 -10.88 -5.71
CA ASP A 64 -5.68 -10.48 -5.37
C ASP A 64 -5.66 -9.64 -4.10
N LEU A 65 -6.04 -8.38 -4.18
CA LEU A 65 -6.05 -7.47 -3.03
C LEU A 65 -7.48 -7.19 -2.56
N SER A 66 -7.73 -7.34 -1.25
CA SER A 66 -8.99 -6.95 -0.61
C SER A 66 -8.71 -5.91 0.47
N ILE A 67 -9.32 -4.72 0.32
CA ILE A 67 -9.24 -3.64 1.31
C ILE A 67 -10.59 -3.52 1.98
N ARG A 68 -10.64 -3.73 3.30
CA ARG A 68 -11.87 -3.66 4.09
C ARG A 68 -11.82 -2.46 5.02
N CYS A 69 -12.77 -1.55 4.87
CA CYS A 69 -12.96 -0.43 5.78
C CYS A 69 -13.69 -0.90 7.05
N GLY A 70 -13.00 -0.88 8.19
CA GLY A 70 -13.63 -1.06 9.50
C GLY A 70 -13.93 0.29 10.17
N SER A 71 -14.57 0.24 11.34
CA SER A 71 -14.89 1.43 12.14
C SER A 71 -13.65 2.19 12.64
N ASP A 72 -12.55 1.47 12.86
CA ASP A 72 -11.36 1.96 13.58
C ASP A 72 -10.07 1.78 12.78
N ARG A 73 -10.08 0.92 11.75
CA ARG A 73 -8.93 0.71 10.87
C ARG A 73 -9.31 0.08 9.53
N PHE A 74 -8.43 0.23 8.55
CA PHE A 74 -8.42 -0.62 7.37
C PHE A 74 -7.83 -1.99 7.70
N LYS A 75 -8.38 -3.03 7.08
CA LYS A 75 -7.82 -4.39 7.10
C LYS A 75 -7.52 -4.77 5.66
N VAL A 76 -6.26 -5.06 5.36
CA VAL A 76 -5.83 -5.38 3.99
C VAL A 76 -5.42 -6.85 3.91
N PHE A 77 -5.92 -7.54 2.89
CA PHE A 77 -5.62 -8.92 2.61
C PHE A 77 -5.04 -9.04 1.20
N ALA A 78 -4.09 -9.93 1.03
CA ALA A 78 -3.56 -10.31 -0.27
C ALA A 78 -3.65 -11.83 -0.45
N ASN A 79 -4.18 -12.28 -1.58
CA ASN A 79 -4.39 -13.70 -1.89
C ASN A 79 -5.14 -14.45 -0.75
N GLY A 80 -6.13 -13.77 -0.16
CA GLY A 80 -6.92 -14.28 0.97
C GLY A 80 -6.23 -14.24 2.34
N GLN A 81 -4.95 -13.87 2.44
CA GLN A 81 -4.19 -13.82 3.69
C GLN A 81 -4.12 -12.39 4.27
N PRO A 82 -4.19 -12.19 5.60
CA PRO A 82 -4.01 -10.88 6.21
C PRO A 82 -2.62 -10.31 5.93
N LEU A 83 -2.56 -9.08 5.40
CA LEU A 83 -1.31 -8.39 5.09
C LEU A 83 -0.93 -7.39 6.19
N PHE A 84 -1.85 -6.47 6.53
CA PHE A 84 -1.77 -5.57 7.69
C PHE A 84 -3.17 -5.30 8.28
#